data_AF-F8JDG7-F1
#
_entry.id   AF-F8JDG7-F1
#
_cell.length_a   1.000
_cell.length_b   1.000
_cell.length_c   1.000
_cell.angle_alpha   90.00
_cell.angle_beta   90.00
_cell.angle_gamma   90.00
#
_symmetry.space_group_name_H-M   'P 1'
#
loop_
_entity.id
_entity.type
_entity.pdbx_description
1 polymer ?
#
loop_
_entity_poly.entity_id
_entity_poly.type
_entity_poly.pdbx_seq_one_letter_code
_entity_poly.pdbx_strand_id
1 'polypeptide(L)'
;MTLNEISNLMRDIAPVIREFVAAELKPFTEKIETLTKRVNASTFDGKKFGEDIVAAVDTYIEREIAPVLERQERVERVFDRLDGRIDAIALRGVAAHVDENAIIARTVDAVTPFIDERVQEAVASIPALTADDVRPLIETEVAAAVERLKKEKTASQRVAAMTINRSGILIAQTDDGEYRSLGAVVEHQAEEFSYDEAITLGVRALTAPSIRREM
;
A
#
# COMPACT_ATOMS: atom_id res chain seq x y z
N MET A 1 -17.16 -21.51 -58.34
CA MET A 1 -17.15 -20.05 -58.45
C MET A 1 -15.88 -19.65 -59.18
N THR A 2 -15.99 -19.00 -60.34
CA THR A 2 -14.84 -18.62 -61.17
C THR A 2 -14.26 -17.26 -60.74
N LEU A 3 -12.99 -16.97 -61.08
CA LEU A 3 -12.35 -15.68 -60.80
C LEU A 3 -13.14 -14.48 -61.35
N ASN A 4 -13.82 -14.65 -62.50
CA ASN A 4 -14.68 -13.63 -63.09
C ASN A 4 -15.96 -13.39 -62.27
N GLU A 5 -16.54 -14.43 -61.66
CA GLU A 5 -17.70 -14.28 -60.78
C GLU A 5 -17.34 -13.55 -59.48
N ILE A 6 -16.15 -13.81 -58.92
CA ILE A 6 -15.65 -13.11 -57.74
C ILE A 6 -15.38 -11.62 -58.06
N SER A 7 -14.80 -11.32 -59.23
CA SER A 7 -14.53 -9.95 -59.66
C SER A 7 -15.81 -9.13 -59.85
N ASN A 8 -16.84 -9.74 -60.45
CA ASN A 8 -18.14 -9.09 -60.63
C ASN A 8 -18.84 -8.88 -59.27
N LEU A 9 -18.81 -9.86 -58.38
CA LEU A 9 -19.37 -9.72 -57.03
C LEU A 9 -18.69 -8.61 -56.22
N MET A 10 -17.36 -8.51 -56.29
CA MET A 10 -16.60 -7.45 -55.61
C MET A 10 -16.89 -6.06 -56.19
N ARG A 11 -17.15 -5.96 -57.50
CA ARG A 11 -17.54 -4.71 -58.16
C ARG A 11 -18.92 -4.25 -57.71
N ASP A 12 -19.85 -5.19 -57.48
CA ASP A 12 -21.22 -4.90 -57.05
C ASP A 12 -21.31 -4.57 -55.54
N ILE A 13 -20.47 -5.21 -54.71
CA ILE A 13 -20.46 -5.00 -53.25
C ILE A 13 -19.66 -3.74 -52.85
N ALA A 14 -18.64 -3.34 -53.62
CA ALA A 14 -17.81 -2.17 -53.33
C ALA A 14 -18.58 -0.86 -53.05
N PRO A 15 -19.61 -0.46 -53.82
CA PRO A 15 -20.41 0.72 -53.51
C PRO A 15 -21.15 0.60 -52.18
N VAL A 16 -21.69 -0.58 -51.85
CA VAL A 16 -22.39 -0.85 -50.58
C VAL A 16 -21.43 -0.71 -49.39
N ILE A 17 -20.21 -1.25 -49.51
CA ILE A 17 -19.18 -1.08 -48.47
C ILE A 17 -18.81 0.39 -48.31
N ARG A 18 -18.67 1.15 -49.41
CA ARG A 18 -18.35 2.59 -49.33
C ARG A 18 -19.45 3.38 -48.66
N GLU A 19 -20.71 3.08 -48.96
CA GLU A 19 -21.86 3.75 -48.35
C GLU A 19 -21.98 3.41 -46.86
N PHE A 20 -21.81 2.14 -46.50
CA PHE A 20 -21.79 1.70 -45.10
C PHE A 20 -20.65 2.36 -44.31
N VAL A 21 -19.43 2.36 -44.86
CA VAL A 21 -18.27 3.02 -44.25
C VAL A 21 -18.47 4.53 -44.14
N ALA A 22 -19.05 5.18 -45.15
CA ALA A 22 -19.36 6.61 -45.08
C ALA A 22 -20.43 6.92 -44.00
N ALA A 23 -21.45 6.07 -43.88
CA ALA A 23 -22.48 6.21 -42.85
C ALA A 23 -21.93 6.02 -41.44
N GLU A 24 -21.03 5.05 -41.23
CA GLU A 24 -20.38 4.83 -39.93
C GLU A 24 -19.34 5.92 -39.59
N LEU A 25 -18.61 6.44 -40.56
CA LEU A 25 -17.59 7.46 -40.31
C LEU A 25 -18.18 8.86 -40.10
N LYS A 26 -19.36 9.14 -40.66
CA LYS A 26 -20.05 10.43 -40.53
C LYS A 26 -20.16 10.94 -39.08
N PRO A 27 -20.66 10.17 -38.09
CA PRO A 27 -20.73 10.63 -36.70
C PRO A 27 -19.35 10.91 -36.08
N PHE A 28 -18.29 10.24 -36.53
CA PHE A 28 -16.93 10.53 -36.07
C PHE A 28 -16.39 11.83 -36.65
N THR A 29 -16.66 12.10 -37.93
CA THR A 29 -16.29 13.37 -38.58
C THR A 29 -16.99 14.55 -37.90
N GLU A 30 -18.29 14.43 -37.61
CA GLU A 30 -19.06 15.46 -36.88
C GLU A 30 -18.52 15.67 -35.46
N LYS A 31 -18.16 14.61 -34.74
CA LYS A 31 -17.53 14.70 -33.42
C LYS A 31 -16.16 15.39 -33.48
N ILE A 32 -15.33 15.05 -34.45
CA ILE A 32 -14.01 15.67 -34.62
C ILE A 32 -14.17 17.16 -34.91
N GLU A 33 -15.05 17.56 -35.83
CA GLU A 33 -15.31 18.98 -36.10
C GLU A 33 -15.81 19.72 -34.86
N THR A 34 -16.70 19.10 -34.08
CA THR A 34 -17.22 19.69 -32.84
C THR A 34 -16.10 19.86 -31.81
N LEU A 35 -15.22 18.87 -31.68
CA LEU A 35 -14.05 18.95 -30.80
C LEU A 35 -13.05 20.00 -31.27
N THR A 36 -12.75 20.07 -32.57
CA THR A 36 -11.88 21.09 -33.16
C THR A 36 -12.44 22.49 -32.93
N LYS A 37 -13.75 22.70 -33.11
CA LYS A 37 -14.41 23.98 -32.81
C LYS A 37 -14.31 24.33 -31.33
N ARG A 38 -14.52 23.36 -30.43
CA ARG A 38 -14.38 23.58 -28.98
C ARG A 38 -12.95 23.94 -28.57
N VAL A 39 -11.96 23.22 -29.11
CA VAL A 39 -10.53 23.47 -28.85
C VAL A 39 -10.10 24.83 -29.38
N ASN A 40 -10.54 25.20 -30.58
CA ASN A 40 -10.21 26.50 -31.18
C ASN A 40 -10.97 27.66 -30.51
N ALA A 41 -12.15 27.41 -29.94
CA ALA A 41 -12.92 28.40 -29.18
C ALA A 41 -12.39 28.58 -27.73
N SER A 42 -11.79 27.54 -27.15
CA SER A 42 -11.09 27.64 -25.86
C SER A 42 -9.73 28.28 -26.07
N THR A 43 -9.65 29.60 -25.93
CA THR A 43 -8.37 30.29 -25.76
C THR A 43 -7.86 29.98 -24.36
N PHE A 44 -6.97 29.00 -24.25
CA PHE A 44 -6.23 28.74 -23.02
C PHE A 44 -5.29 29.92 -22.76
N ASP A 45 -5.63 30.73 -21.76
CA ASP A 45 -4.77 31.82 -21.31
C ASP A 45 -3.73 31.28 -20.32
N GLY A 46 -2.61 30.81 -20.88
CA GLY A 46 -1.50 30.30 -20.09
C GLY A 46 -0.89 31.33 -19.13
N LYS A 47 -1.07 32.63 -19.38
CA LYS A 47 -0.57 33.68 -18.50
C LYS A 47 -1.45 33.79 -17.26
N LYS A 48 -2.77 33.86 -17.44
CA LYS A 48 -3.71 33.85 -16.31
C LYS A 48 -3.62 32.57 -15.49
N PHE A 49 -3.48 31.41 -16.15
CA PHE A 49 -3.24 30.15 -15.45
C PHE A 49 -1.94 30.20 -14.61
N GLY A 50 -0.87 30.77 -15.15
CA GLY A 50 0.37 30.98 -14.39
C GLY A 50 0.19 31.89 -13.18
N GLU A 51 -0.52 33.00 -13.34
CA GLU A 51 -0.85 33.94 -12.25
C GLU A 51 -1.68 33.25 -11.15
N ASP A 52 -2.68 32.44 -11.52
CA ASP A 52 -3.52 31.70 -10.58
C ASP A 52 -2.72 30.65 -9.77
N ILE A 53 -1.77 29.96 -10.43
CA ILE A 53 -0.91 28.98 -9.76
C ILE A 53 0.04 29.67 -8.78
N VAL A 54 0.68 30.78 -9.18
CA VAL A 54 1.58 31.54 -8.29
C VAL A 54 0.81 32.05 -7.08
N ALA A 55 -0.37 32.65 -7.27
CA ALA A 55 -1.21 33.12 -6.17
C ALA A 55 -1.62 32.00 -5.20
N ALA A 56 -1.94 30.81 -5.72
CA ALA A 56 -2.27 29.65 -4.90
C ALA A 56 -1.06 29.15 -4.08
N VAL A 57 0.14 29.15 -4.68
CA VAL A 57 1.39 28.78 -4.01
C VAL A 57 1.74 29.81 -2.94
N ASP A 58 1.66 31.10 -3.23
CA ASP A 58 1.94 32.17 -2.26
C ASP A 58 1.00 32.07 -1.06
N THR A 59 -0.31 31.85 -1.31
CA THR A 59 -1.29 31.64 -0.24
C THR A 59 -0.95 30.43 0.63
N TYR A 60 -0.46 29.35 0.03
CA TYR A 60 -0.05 28.15 0.78
C TYR A 60 1.21 28.40 1.62
N ILE A 61 2.20 29.09 1.07
CA ILE A 61 3.43 29.46 1.78
C ILE A 61 3.08 30.35 2.98
N GLU A 62 2.25 31.37 2.80
CA GLU A 62 1.82 32.25 3.87
C GLU A 62 1.05 31.50 4.97
N ARG A 63 0.18 30.55 4.59
CA ARG A 63 -0.64 29.83 5.57
C ARG A 63 0.13 28.77 6.34
N GLU A 64 1.00 28.02 5.67
CA GLU A 64 1.62 26.82 6.24
C GLU A 64 3.08 27.03 6.63
N ILE A 65 3.86 27.79 5.85
CA ILE A 65 5.31 27.94 6.06
C ILE A 65 5.62 29.09 7.01
N ALA A 66 4.94 30.23 6.89
CA ALA A 66 5.14 31.38 7.79
C ALA A 66 5.05 31.03 9.29
N PRO A 67 4.02 30.30 9.78
CA PRO A 67 3.95 29.94 11.20
C PRO A 67 5.01 28.90 11.62
N VAL A 68 5.63 28.18 10.69
CA VAL A 68 6.75 27.28 10.98
C VAL A 68 8.03 28.09 11.16
N LEU A 69 8.29 29.06 10.29
CA LEU A 69 9.43 29.96 10.40
C LEU A 69 9.37 30.78 11.71
N GLU A 70 8.20 31.31 12.08
CA GLU A 70 8.04 32.01 13.36
C GLU A 70 8.31 31.10 14.58
N ARG A 71 7.97 29.82 14.48
CA ARG A 71 8.28 28.83 15.54
C ARG A 71 9.79 28.57 15.62
N GLN A 72 10.48 28.50 14.48
CA GLN A 72 11.94 28.35 14.45
C GLN A 72 12.64 29.56 15.08
N GLU A 73 12.31 30.78 14.69
CA GLU A 73 12.90 31.99 15.29
C GLU A 73 12.64 32.10 16.79
N ARG A 74 11.49 31.62 17.26
CA ARG A 74 11.18 31.56 18.69
C ARG A 74 12.07 30.58 19.43
N VAL A 75 12.32 29.42 18.83
CA VAL A 75 13.19 28.37 19.37
C VAL A 75 14.63 28.86 19.39
N GLU A 76 15.13 29.48 18.33
CA GLU A 76 16.48 30.06 18.28
C GLU A 76 16.70 31.10 19.38
N ARG A 77 15.73 32.02 19.59
CA ARG A 77 15.79 32.97 20.71
C ARG A 77 15.74 32.33 22.10
N VAL A 78 15.23 31.12 22.24
CA VAL A 78 15.30 30.35 23.50
C VAL A 78 16.71 29.78 23.68
N PHE A 79 17.31 29.26 22.61
CA PHE A 79 18.68 28.76 22.62
C PHE A 79 19.71 29.86 22.93
N ASP A 80 19.62 31.02 22.27
CA ASP A 80 20.52 32.16 22.54
C ASP A 80 20.48 32.59 24.02
N ARG A 81 19.28 32.57 24.61
CA ARG A 81 19.09 32.89 26.04
C ARG A 81 19.64 31.79 26.95
N LEU A 82 19.63 30.54 26.51
CA LEU A 82 20.20 29.42 27.27
C LEU A 82 21.73 29.52 27.27
N ASP A 83 22.33 29.76 26.11
CA ASP A 83 23.78 29.93 25.95
C ASP A 83 24.30 31.11 26.79
N GLY A 84 23.62 32.27 26.73
CA GLY A 84 24.00 33.42 27.56
C GLY A 84 23.91 33.15 29.07
N ARG A 85 23.03 32.24 29.51
CA ARG A 85 22.95 31.81 30.93
C ARG A 85 24.07 30.83 31.28
N ILE A 86 24.43 29.93 30.39
CA ILE A 86 25.53 28.98 30.57
C ILE A 86 26.86 29.75 30.69
N ASP A 87 27.10 30.72 29.80
CA ASP A 87 28.28 31.59 29.85
C ASP A 87 28.35 32.39 31.15
N ALA A 88 27.22 32.95 31.60
CA ALA A 88 27.17 33.68 32.87
C ALA A 88 27.47 32.81 34.10
N ILE A 89 27.14 31.51 34.04
CA ILE A 89 27.47 30.53 35.08
C ILE A 89 28.95 30.15 35.00
N ALA A 90 29.48 29.93 33.80
CA ALA A 90 30.89 29.59 33.56
C ALA A 90 31.84 30.73 34.01
N LEU A 91 31.46 31.99 33.77
CA LEU A 91 32.23 33.18 34.19
C LEU A 91 32.20 33.44 35.71
N ARG A 92 31.28 32.85 36.47
CA ARG A 92 31.15 33.08 37.94
C ARG A 92 32.08 32.24 38.82
N GLY A 93 33.05 31.55 38.23
CA GLY A 93 34.12 30.88 38.98
C GLY A 93 33.79 29.43 39.28
N VAL A 94 33.96 28.59 38.27
CA VAL A 94 34.07 27.14 38.41
C VAL A 94 35.55 26.87 38.73
N ALA A 95 35.86 26.53 39.99
CA ALA A 95 37.23 26.37 40.49
C ALA A 95 38.04 25.38 39.64
N ALA A 96 39.33 25.62 39.38
CA ALA A 96 40.14 24.87 38.39
C ALA A 96 40.28 23.33 38.58
N HIS A 97 39.67 22.74 39.61
CA HIS A 97 39.37 21.32 39.67
C HIS A 97 37.89 21.15 39.94
N VAL A 98 37.10 21.00 38.88
CA VAL A 98 35.73 20.58 39.04
C VAL A 98 35.58 19.18 38.50
N ASP A 99 35.23 18.29 39.43
CA ASP A 99 34.75 16.98 39.09
C ASP A 99 33.53 17.16 38.19
N GLU A 100 33.71 16.88 36.90
CA GLU A 100 32.69 16.98 35.86
C GLU A 100 31.42 16.25 36.29
N ASN A 101 31.55 15.13 36.99
CA ASN A 101 30.43 14.37 37.51
C ASN A 101 29.66 15.12 38.60
N ALA A 102 30.33 15.95 39.41
CA ALA A 102 29.69 16.76 40.43
C ALA A 102 28.96 17.98 39.84
N ILE A 103 29.45 18.55 38.73
CA ILE A 103 28.70 19.57 37.97
C ILE A 103 27.47 18.94 37.34
N ILE A 104 27.65 17.81 36.64
CA ILE A 104 26.57 17.10 35.98
C ILE A 104 25.51 16.71 37.01
N ALA A 105 25.89 16.12 38.14
CA ALA A 105 24.96 15.76 39.22
C ALA A 105 24.19 16.99 39.74
N ARG A 106 24.86 18.11 40.03
CA ARG A 106 24.18 19.35 40.47
C ARG A 106 23.28 19.95 39.40
N THR A 107 23.65 19.82 38.14
CA THR A 107 22.87 20.34 37.01
C THR A 107 21.64 19.48 36.79
N VAL A 108 21.79 18.16 36.83
CA VAL A 108 20.69 17.19 36.80
C VAL A 108 19.76 17.44 37.99
N ASP A 109 20.27 17.54 39.22
CA ASP A 109 19.46 17.81 40.41
C ASP A 109 18.71 19.15 40.32
N ALA A 110 19.33 20.19 39.75
CA ALA A 110 18.68 21.50 39.58
C ALA A 110 17.62 21.52 38.47
N VAL A 111 17.78 20.70 37.42
CA VAL A 111 16.90 20.69 36.25
C VAL A 111 15.78 19.65 36.38
N THR A 112 16.01 18.57 37.12
CA THR A 112 15.04 17.49 37.39
C THR A 112 13.67 18.01 37.87
N PRO A 113 13.55 18.92 38.86
CA PRO A 113 12.24 19.40 39.28
C PRO A 113 11.48 20.18 38.19
N PHE A 114 12.18 20.90 37.31
CA PHE A 114 11.56 21.60 36.18
C PHE A 114 11.11 20.64 35.07
N ILE A 115 11.88 19.57 34.84
CA ILE A 115 11.48 18.50 33.91
C ILE A 115 10.28 17.76 34.48
N ASP A 116 10.30 17.40 35.76
CA ASP A 116 9.20 16.67 36.41
C ASP A 116 7.90 17.47 36.40
N GLU A 117 7.96 18.78 36.67
CA GLU A 117 6.79 19.67 36.58
C GLU A 117 6.24 19.75 35.15
N ARG A 118 7.12 19.93 34.15
CA ARG A 118 6.72 19.98 32.73
C ARG A 118 6.20 18.64 32.22
N VAL A 119 6.78 17.53 32.67
CA VAL A 119 6.32 16.18 32.34
C VAL A 119 4.98 15.91 32.99
N GLN A 120 4.77 16.32 34.24
CA GLN A 120 3.47 16.19 34.90
C GLN A 120 2.39 17.02 34.22
N GLU A 121 2.67 18.27 33.84
CA GLU A 121 1.75 19.10 33.06
C GLU A 121 1.43 18.48 31.70
N ALA A 122 2.45 17.98 30.99
CA ALA A 122 2.28 17.32 29.70
C ALA A 122 1.45 16.04 29.84
N VAL A 123 1.75 15.19 30.83
CA VAL A 123 1.00 13.96 31.10
C VAL A 123 -0.43 14.25 31.53
N ALA A 124 -0.66 15.28 32.34
CA ALA A 124 -2.01 15.71 32.73
C ALA A 124 -2.82 16.27 31.55
N SER A 125 -2.15 16.80 30.52
CA SER A 125 -2.79 17.28 29.29
C SER A 125 -3.13 16.18 28.28
N ILE A 126 -2.61 14.96 28.48
CA ILE A 126 -2.97 13.81 27.64
C ILE A 126 -4.39 13.38 28.03
N PRO A 127 -5.37 13.44 27.11
CA PRO A 127 -6.70 12.92 27.37
C PRO A 127 -6.59 11.43 27.70
N ALA A 128 -7.14 11.02 28.85
CA ALA A 128 -7.22 9.61 29.19
C ALA A 128 -8.18 8.92 28.22
N LEU A 129 -7.63 8.30 27.18
CA LEU A 129 -8.39 7.43 26.28
C LEU A 129 -8.84 6.21 27.08
N THR A 130 -10.13 6.14 27.38
CA THR A 130 -10.71 4.98 28.04
C THR A 130 -10.95 3.87 27.02
N ALA A 131 -11.02 2.61 27.47
CA ALA A 131 -11.38 1.51 26.59
C ALA A 131 -12.75 1.72 25.91
N ASP A 132 -13.64 2.49 26.54
CA ASP A 132 -14.94 2.87 25.99
C ASP A 132 -14.83 3.86 24.82
N ASP A 133 -13.81 4.72 24.80
CA ASP A 133 -13.56 5.68 23.71
C ASP A 133 -12.94 5.01 22.47
N VAL A 134 -12.15 3.96 22.68
CA VAL A 134 -11.46 3.23 21.60
C VAL A 134 -12.32 2.10 21.03
N ARG A 135 -13.26 1.55 21.82
CA ARG A 135 -14.20 0.51 21.37
C ARG A 135 -14.95 0.85 20.07
N PRO A 136 -15.58 2.03 19.89
CA PRO A 136 -16.30 2.34 18.65
C PRO A 136 -15.36 2.43 17.42
N LEU A 137 -14.11 2.88 17.60
CA LEU A 137 -13.12 2.92 16.53
C LEU A 137 -12.67 1.51 16.13
N ILE A 138 -12.43 0.65 17.11
CA ILE A 138 -12.09 -0.77 16.88
C ILE A 138 -13.26 -1.49 16.22
N GLU A 139 -14.48 -1.32 16.70
CA GLU A 139 -15.67 -1.96 16.13
C GLU A 139 -15.88 -1.54 14.67
N THR A 140 -15.67 -0.26 14.34
CA THR A 140 -15.78 0.24 12.97
C THR A 140 -14.71 -0.38 12.06
N GLU A 141 -13.47 -0.42 12.51
CA GLU A 141 -12.35 -0.95 11.72
C GLU A 141 -12.46 -2.48 11.56
N VAL A 142 -12.87 -3.18 12.62
CA VAL A 142 -13.11 -4.63 12.59
C VAL A 142 -14.30 -4.95 11.68
N ALA A 143 -15.39 -4.18 11.72
CA ALA A 143 -16.53 -4.37 10.82
C ALA A 143 -16.11 -4.17 9.35
N ALA A 144 -15.30 -3.14 9.06
CA ALA A 144 -14.77 -2.89 7.73
C ALA A 144 -13.83 -4.01 7.26
N ALA A 145 -12.94 -4.49 8.13
CA ALA A 145 -12.03 -5.60 7.83
C ALA A 145 -12.78 -6.92 7.60
N VAL A 146 -13.82 -7.21 8.39
CA VAL A 146 -14.67 -8.39 8.22
C VAL A 146 -15.44 -8.34 6.91
N GLU A 147 -16.02 -7.20 6.53
CA GLU A 147 -16.70 -7.05 5.25
C GLU A 147 -15.73 -7.18 4.06
N ARG A 148 -14.50 -6.67 4.19
CA ARG A 148 -13.45 -6.86 3.18
C ARG A 148 -13.08 -8.33 3.02
N LEU A 149 -12.86 -9.04 4.12
CA LEU A 149 -12.58 -10.48 4.12
C LEU A 149 -13.74 -11.31 3.55
N LYS A 150 -15.00 -10.94 3.83
CA LYS A 150 -16.17 -11.59 3.21
C LYS A 150 -16.19 -11.39 1.70
N LYS A 151 -15.92 -10.17 1.21
CA LYS A 151 -15.83 -9.89 -0.24
C LYS A 151 -14.71 -10.70 -0.89
N GLU A 152 -13.54 -10.75 -0.28
CA GLU A 152 -12.40 -11.54 -0.78
C GLU A 152 -12.68 -13.05 -0.76
N LYS A 153 -13.37 -13.55 0.27
CA LYS A 153 -13.81 -14.95 0.35
C LYS A 153 -14.89 -15.30 -0.68
N THR A 154 -15.72 -14.33 -1.06
CA THR A 154 -16.72 -14.50 -2.13
C THR A 154 -16.08 -14.39 -3.52
N ALA A 155 -15.01 -13.61 -3.64
CA ALA A 155 -14.18 -13.53 -4.84
C ALA A 155 -13.26 -14.75 -5.04
N SER A 156 -13.24 -15.70 -4.10
CA SER A 156 -12.65 -17.01 -4.30
C SER A 156 -13.54 -17.82 -5.23
N GLN A 157 -13.30 -17.63 -6.54
CA GLN A 157 -13.87 -18.35 -7.68
C GLN A 157 -14.17 -19.80 -7.32
N ARG A 158 -15.46 -20.14 -7.24
CA ARG A 158 -15.83 -21.54 -7.05
C ARG A 158 -15.58 -22.23 -8.39
N VAL A 159 -15.31 -23.52 -8.31
CA VAL A 159 -15.12 -24.34 -9.50
C VAL A 159 -16.49 -24.89 -9.86
N ALA A 160 -17.06 -24.41 -10.96
CA ALA A 160 -18.36 -24.84 -11.46
C ALA A 160 -18.29 -26.26 -12.03
N ALA A 161 -17.20 -26.61 -12.71
CA ALA A 161 -16.97 -27.95 -13.25
C ALA A 161 -15.48 -28.25 -13.44
N MET A 162 -15.09 -29.52 -13.36
CA MET A 162 -13.73 -29.98 -13.70
C MET A 162 -13.83 -31.08 -14.76
N THR A 163 -12.96 -31.04 -15.77
CA THR A 163 -12.91 -32.04 -16.84
C THR A 163 -11.47 -32.30 -17.26
N ILE A 164 -11.16 -33.56 -17.58
CA ILE A 164 -9.89 -33.96 -18.14
C ILE A 164 -10.05 -33.99 -19.65
N ASN A 165 -9.20 -33.25 -20.37
CA ASN A 165 -9.23 -33.25 -21.82
C ASN A 165 -8.55 -34.51 -22.40
N ARG A 166 -8.69 -34.74 -23.71
CA ARG A 166 -8.08 -35.90 -24.39
C ARG A 166 -6.56 -35.94 -24.33
N SER A 167 -5.92 -34.84 -23.93
CA SER A 167 -4.48 -34.72 -23.75
C SER A 167 -4.03 -35.03 -22.31
N GLY A 168 -4.95 -35.46 -21.44
CA GLY A 168 -4.66 -35.79 -20.05
C GLY A 168 -4.50 -34.58 -19.13
N ILE A 169 -4.91 -33.38 -19.56
CA ILE A 169 -4.81 -32.16 -18.76
C ILE A 169 -6.12 -31.91 -18.05
N LEU A 170 -6.03 -31.66 -16.74
CA LEU A 170 -7.15 -31.25 -15.91
C LEU A 170 -7.45 -29.77 -16.14
N ILE A 171 -8.70 -29.48 -16.49
CA ILE A 171 -9.19 -28.12 -16.71
C ILE A 171 -10.35 -27.88 -15.75
N ALA A 172 -10.29 -26.77 -15.02
CA ALA A 172 -11.39 -26.29 -14.19
C ALA A 172 -12.10 -25.13 -14.89
N GLN A 173 -13.43 -25.21 -14.96
CA GLN A 173 -14.29 -24.11 -15.32
C GLN A 173 -14.72 -23.40 -14.05
N THR A 174 -14.43 -22.10 -13.98
CA THR A 174 -14.89 -21.22 -12.91
C THR A 174 -16.33 -20.77 -13.15
N ASP A 175 -17.00 -20.32 -12.09
CA ASP A 175 -18.38 -19.78 -12.13
C ASP A 175 -18.55 -18.64 -13.15
N ASP A 176 -17.46 -17.93 -13.43
CA ASP A 176 -17.37 -16.81 -14.36
C ASP A 176 -17.29 -17.26 -15.84
N GLY A 177 -17.32 -18.59 -16.09
CA GLY A 177 -17.25 -19.18 -17.42
C GLY A 177 -15.82 -19.31 -17.99
N GLU A 178 -14.80 -18.86 -17.26
CA GLU A 178 -13.39 -19.02 -17.65
C GLU A 178 -12.89 -20.44 -17.39
N TYR A 179 -12.14 -20.98 -18.35
CA TYR A 179 -11.43 -22.25 -18.24
C TYR A 179 -9.98 -22.02 -17.83
N ARG A 180 -9.52 -22.73 -16.78
CA ARG A 180 -8.13 -22.70 -16.31
C ARG A 180 -7.53 -24.09 -16.32
N SER A 181 -6.34 -24.19 -16.90
CA SER A 181 -5.55 -25.43 -16.89
C SER A 181 -4.91 -25.61 -15.51
N LEU A 182 -5.13 -26.76 -14.89
CA LEU A 182 -4.60 -27.12 -13.58
C LEU A 182 -3.44 -28.12 -13.66
N GLY A 183 -3.03 -28.50 -14.88
CA GLY A 183 -1.89 -29.37 -15.12
C GLY A 183 -2.26 -30.77 -15.62
N ALA A 184 -1.24 -31.55 -15.98
CA ALA A 184 -1.41 -32.91 -16.46
C ALA A 184 -1.76 -33.86 -15.31
N VAL A 185 -2.75 -34.71 -15.52
CA VAL A 185 -3.09 -35.81 -14.62
C VAL A 185 -2.14 -36.96 -14.96
N VAL A 186 -1.21 -37.24 -14.05
CA VAL A 186 -0.29 -38.37 -14.18
C VAL A 186 -0.96 -39.59 -13.54
N GLU A 187 -1.15 -40.67 -14.29
CA GLU A 187 -1.53 -41.95 -13.71
C GLU A 187 -0.34 -42.50 -12.89
N HIS A 188 -0.62 -42.91 -11.66
CA HIS A 188 0.39 -43.53 -10.80
C HIS A 188 0.72 -44.91 -11.36
N GLN A 189 1.84 -45.02 -12.09
CA GLN A 189 2.36 -46.35 -12.44
C GLN A 189 2.84 -47.02 -11.15
N ALA A 190 2.24 -48.15 -10.83
CA ALA A 190 2.59 -48.95 -9.67
C ALA A 190 4.00 -49.52 -9.85
N GLU A 191 5.01 -48.86 -9.27
CA GLU A 191 6.31 -49.48 -9.04
C GLU A 191 6.29 -50.16 -7.68
N GLU A 192 6.33 -51.48 -7.75
CA GLU A 192 6.46 -52.45 -6.66
C GLU A 192 7.81 -52.26 -5.95
N PHE A 193 7.95 -51.25 -5.09
CA PHE A 193 9.14 -51.11 -4.23
C PHE A 193 8.96 -51.90 -2.94
N SER A 194 9.71 -53.00 -2.89
CA SER A 194 9.92 -53.95 -1.78
C SER A 194 9.88 -53.31 -0.39
N TYR A 195 8.86 -53.66 0.39
CA TYR A 195 8.71 -53.26 1.81
C TYR A 195 9.78 -53.88 2.72
N ASP A 196 10.58 -54.84 2.24
CA ASP A 196 11.57 -55.55 3.07
C ASP A 196 12.75 -54.68 3.47
N GLU A 197 13.20 -53.75 2.61
CA GLU A 197 14.33 -52.87 2.94
C GLU A 197 13.93 -51.80 3.98
N ALA A 198 12.72 -51.24 3.85
CA ALA A 198 12.20 -50.24 4.78
C ALA A 198 11.91 -50.83 6.17
N ILE A 199 11.38 -52.06 6.23
CA ILE A 199 11.14 -52.76 7.50
C ILE A 199 12.47 -53.13 8.18
N THR A 200 13.47 -53.58 7.41
CA THR A 200 14.79 -53.93 7.96
C THR A 200 15.53 -52.71 8.53
N LEU A 201 15.44 -51.56 7.87
CA LEU A 201 15.97 -50.29 8.38
C LEU A 201 15.19 -49.80 9.61
N GLY A 202 13.85 -49.93 9.61
CA GLY A 202 12.99 -49.54 10.72
C GLY A 202 13.21 -50.36 11.99
N VAL A 203 13.39 -51.67 11.88
CA VAL A 203 13.62 -52.56 13.04
C VAL A 203 15.00 -52.32 13.65
N ARG A 204 16.04 -52.01 12.85
CA ARG A 204 17.37 -51.65 13.37
C ARG A 204 17.40 -50.32 14.12
N ALA A 205 16.47 -49.40 13.82
CA ALA A 205 16.40 -48.09 14.46
C ALA A 205 15.68 -48.12 15.82
N LEU A 206 14.95 -49.20 16.15
CA LEU A 206 14.31 -49.36 17.45
C LEU A 206 15.33 -49.78 18.51
N THR A 207 15.64 -48.86 19.43
CA THR A 207 16.46 -49.17 20.61
C THR A 207 15.66 -50.07 21.55
N ALA A 208 16.24 -51.16 22.04
CA ALA A 208 15.55 -52.11 22.92
C ALA A 208 14.99 -51.41 24.18
N PRO A 209 13.76 -51.71 24.60
CA PRO A 209 13.18 -51.10 25.79
C PRO A 209 13.96 -51.51 27.04
N SER A 210 14.34 -50.53 27.85
CA SER A 210 14.97 -50.76 29.15
C SER A 210 13.91 -51.24 30.14
N ILE A 211 13.84 -52.55 30.36
CA ILE A 211 13.02 -53.14 31.42
C ILE A 211 13.68 -52.75 32.76
N ARG A 212 13.10 -51.78 33.48
CA ARG A 212 13.40 -51.60 34.91
C ARG A 212 12.83 -52.81 35.66
N ARG A 213 13.69 -53.67 36.17
CA ARG A 213 13.35 -54.56 37.28
C ARG A 213 13.34 -53.71 38.55
N GLU A 214 12.15 -53.39 39.04
CA GLU A 214 12.00 -53.03 40.46
C GLU A 214 12.01 -54.33 41.28
N MET A 215 12.73 -54.28 42.40
CA MET A 215 12.84 -55.35 43.40
C MET A 215 11.56 -55.51 44.20
#